data_AF-A0A7V4W9Y1-F1
#
_entry.id   AF-A0A7V4W9Y1-F1
#
_cell.length_a   1.000
_cell.length_b   1.000
_cell.length_c   1.000
_cell.angle_alpha   90.00
_cell.angle_beta   90.00
_cell.angle_gamma   90.00
#
_symmetry.space_group_name_H-M   'P 1'
#
loop_
_entity.id
_entity.type
_entity.pdbx_description
1 polymer ?
#
loop_
_entity_poly.entity_id
_entity_poly.type
_entity_poly.pdbx_seq_one_letter_code
_entity_poly.pdbx_strand_id
1 'polypeptide(L)'
;MPRKQHSIPTVSEIRVEPVPPGIRWVYLIETRSQEEADEVGRLFRELESQVQVRPLCVGKLVGYAVQAHHSDVLLLDEVEDVLRRTYAFVVTYRSFEPLIYRIVDELCKDTQSTIFPLPHCNICGSLDPFPNTVVNLADDNGSVLISRSYCSSCTAQIAARSHKEFIKSLLIADECDFGCFEEADLVRRPSDKHSIRFKVGECRTTNDG
;
A
#
# COMPACT_ATOMS: atom_id res chain seq x y z
N MET A 1 -24.72 24.36 4.46
CA MET A 1 -24.67 23.86 3.07
C MET A 1 -25.03 22.39 3.09
N PRO A 2 -26.01 21.92 2.30
CA PRO A 2 -26.34 20.51 2.25
C PRO A 2 -25.17 19.74 1.63
N ARG A 3 -24.60 18.79 2.38
CA ARG A 3 -23.65 17.82 1.82
C ARG A 3 -24.38 17.07 0.71
N LYS A 4 -23.87 17.11 -0.51
CA LYS A 4 -24.38 16.26 -1.60
C LYS A 4 -24.31 14.82 -1.09
N GLN A 5 -25.46 14.20 -0.88
CA GLN A 5 -25.56 12.75 -0.69
C GLN A 5 -25.06 12.12 -1.99
N HIS A 6 -23.77 11.80 -2.04
CA HIS A 6 -23.26 10.89 -3.03
C HIS A 6 -23.94 9.55 -2.74
N SER A 7 -24.78 9.08 -3.66
CA SER A 7 -25.31 7.72 -3.60
C SER A 7 -24.11 6.78 -3.56
N ILE A 8 -23.82 6.24 -2.37
CA ILE A 8 -22.74 5.28 -2.21
C ILE A 8 -23.09 4.11 -3.14
N PRO A 9 -22.24 3.77 -4.12
CA PRO A 9 -22.51 2.64 -4.99
C PRO A 9 -22.74 1.40 -4.13
N THR A 10 -23.74 0.59 -4.48
CA THR A 10 -24.16 -0.54 -3.65
C THR A 10 -23.01 -1.54 -3.51
N VAL A 11 -22.34 -1.50 -2.37
CA VAL A 11 -21.27 -2.44 -2.02
C VAL A 11 -21.91 -3.74 -1.55
N SER A 12 -21.60 -4.84 -2.19
CA SER A 12 -22.09 -6.16 -1.80
C SER A 12 -21.00 -7.08 -1.25
N GLU A 13 -19.73 -6.76 -1.50
CA GLU A 13 -18.59 -7.52 -0.99
C GLU A 13 -17.47 -6.60 -0.48
N ILE A 14 -16.87 -6.99 0.65
CA ILE A 14 -15.63 -6.42 1.18
C ILE A 14 -14.55 -7.49 1.09
N ARG A 15 -13.44 -7.15 0.41
CA ARG A 15 -12.23 -7.97 0.37
C ARG A 15 -11.14 -7.26 1.15
N VAL A 16 -10.48 -8.00 2.03
CA VAL A 16 -9.41 -7.49 2.88
C VAL A 16 -8.16 -8.28 2.63
N GLU A 17 -7.10 -7.58 2.26
CA GLU A 17 -5.79 -8.12 1.93
C GLU A 17 -4.82 -7.67 3.02
N PRO A 18 -4.62 -8.50 4.07
CA PRO A 18 -3.58 -8.24 5.05
C PRO A 18 -2.23 -8.49 4.40
N VAL A 19 -1.36 -7.50 4.44
CA VAL A 19 0.02 -7.62 3.98
C VAL A 19 0.89 -7.94 5.18
N PRO A 20 1.64 -9.06 5.18
CA PRO A 20 2.49 -9.40 6.32
C PRO A 20 3.55 -8.32 6.55
N PRO A 21 3.85 -7.96 7.81
CA PRO A 21 4.92 -7.01 8.11
C PRO A 21 6.26 -7.58 7.64
N GLY A 22 7.20 -6.68 7.37
CA GLY A 22 8.52 -7.05 6.89
C GLY A 22 9.53 -5.93 7.11
N ILE A 23 10.79 -6.25 6.82
CA ILE A 23 11.87 -5.29 6.84
C ILE A 23 11.82 -4.49 5.54
N ARG A 24 11.87 -3.16 5.67
CA ARG A 24 11.69 -2.22 4.56
C ARG A 24 12.96 -1.50 4.24
N TRP A 25 13.38 -1.52 2.99
CA TRP A 25 14.56 -0.79 2.53
C TRP A 25 14.18 0.10 1.35
N VAL A 26 14.94 1.19 1.16
CA VAL A 26 14.85 2.06 0.01
C VAL A 26 16.21 2.17 -0.63
N TYR A 27 16.29 1.89 -1.92
CA TYR A 27 17.48 2.06 -2.73
C TYR A 27 17.28 3.22 -3.70
N LEU A 28 18.26 4.12 -3.77
CA LEU A 28 18.35 5.18 -4.76
C LEU A 28 19.66 5.02 -5.52
N ILE A 29 19.59 4.93 -6.83
CA ILE A 29 20.71 4.67 -7.71
C ILE A 29 20.75 5.77 -8.76
N GLU A 30 21.88 6.46 -8.88
CA GLU A 30 22.11 7.35 -10.01
C GLU A 30 22.64 6.54 -11.19
N THR A 31 21.99 6.70 -12.34
CA THR A 31 22.33 6.02 -13.58
C THR A 31 22.83 7.03 -14.62
N ARG A 32 23.80 6.60 -15.43
CA ARG A 32 24.44 7.43 -16.45
C ARG A 32 23.74 7.33 -17.80
N SER A 33 22.95 6.29 -18.00
CA SER A 33 22.22 6.01 -19.24
C SER A 33 20.87 5.35 -18.95
N GLN A 34 20.01 5.36 -19.96
CA GLN A 34 18.75 4.60 -19.90
C GLN A 34 19.00 3.09 -19.80
N GLU A 35 20.07 2.59 -20.41
CA GLU A 35 20.44 1.17 -20.36
C GLU A 35 20.75 0.73 -18.92
N GLU A 36 21.51 1.55 -18.17
CA GLU A 36 21.75 1.31 -16.74
C GLU A 36 20.43 1.36 -15.93
N ALA A 37 19.55 2.33 -16.22
CA ALA A 37 18.24 2.39 -15.55
C ALA A 37 17.38 1.14 -15.83
N ASP A 38 17.41 0.62 -17.06
CA ASP A 38 16.70 -0.59 -17.45
C ASP A 38 17.30 -1.85 -16.81
N GLU A 39 18.63 -1.90 -16.62
CA GLU A 39 19.33 -2.94 -15.89
C GLU A 39 18.92 -3.00 -14.42
N VAL A 40 18.95 -1.85 -13.74
CA VAL A 40 18.46 -1.74 -12.36
C VAL A 40 16.99 -2.18 -12.30
N GLY A 41 16.15 -1.72 -13.24
CA GLY A 41 14.75 -2.13 -13.30
C GLY A 41 14.54 -3.63 -13.53
N ARG A 42 15.41 -4.30 -14.30
CA ARG A 42 15.38 -5.76 -14.43
C ARG A 42 15.73 -6.46 -13.13
N LEU A 43 16.80 -6.05 -12.46
CA LEU A 43 17.21 -6.59 -11.16
C LEU A 43 16.06 -6.56 -10.14
N PHE A 44 15.41 -5.40 -9.99
CA PHE A 44 14.32 -5.26 -9.03
C PHE A 44 13.05 -6.03 -9.43
N ARG A 45 12.76 -6.21 -10.73
CA ARG A 45 11.67 -7.10 -11.16
C ARG A 45 11.94 -8.57 -10.85
N GLU A 46 13.19 -9.03 -10.94
CA GLU A 46 13.54 -10.41 -10.60
C GLU A 46 13.34 -10.69 -9.09
N LEU A 47 13.58 -9.68 -8.25
CA LEU A 47 13.35 -9.74 -6.81
C LEU A 47 11.86 -9.87 -6.42
N GLU A 48 10.92 -9.45 -7.27
CA GLU A 48 9.46 -9.52 -6.99
C GLU A 48 8.96 -10.94 -6.69
N SER A 49 9.70 -11.96 -7.10
CA SER A 49 9.40 -13.37 -6.80
C SER A 49 9.60 -13.75 -5.32
N GLN A 50 10.38 -12.98 -4.57
CA GLN A 50 10.78 -13.28 -3.20
C GLN A 50 10.40 -12.16 -2.22
N VAL A 51 10.44 -10.91 -2.68
CA VAL A 51 10.15 -9.73 -1.86
C VAL A 51 9.12 -8.85 -2.56
N GLN A 52 8.48 -7.96 -1.81
CA GLN A 52 7.65 -6.92 -2.42
C GLN A 52 8.54 -5.78 -2.89
N VAL A 53 8.30 -5.31 -4.11
CA VAL A 53 9.05 -4.21 -4.71
C VAL A 53 8.07 -3.13 -5.16
N ARG A 54 8.41 -1.87 -4.91
CA ARG A 54 7.65 -0.71 -5.36
C ARG A 54 8.61 0.31 -5.97
N PRO A 55 8.48 0.65 -7.28
CA PRO A 55 9.24 1.75 -7.85
C PRO A 55 8.80 3.07 -7.21
N LEU A 56 9.78 3.88 -6.83
CA LEU A 56 9.60 5.23 -6.28
C LEU A 56 9.85 6.30 -7.33
N CYS A 57 10.84 6.10 -8.20
CA CYS A 57 11.15 7.02 -9.29
C CYS A 57 11.91 6.33 -10.43
N VAL A 58 11.92 6.98 -11.60
CA VAL A 58 12.63 6.54 -12.80
C VAL A 58 13.25 7.74 -13.53
N GLY A 59 14.38 7.52 -14.20
CA GLY A 59 15.11 8.54 -14.94
C GLY A 59 16.61 8.38 -14.71
N LYS A 60 17.30 9.51 -14.54
CA LYS A 60 18.71 9.52 -14.10
C LYS A 60 18.88 9.09 -12.64
N LEU A 61 17.83 9.29 -11.85
CA LEU A 61 17.69 8.69 -10.54
C LEU A 61 16.64 7.60 -10.64
N VAL A 62 17.01 6.39 -10.21
CA VAL A 62 16.10 5.26 -10.11
C VAL A 62 15.97 4.90 -8.64
N GLY A 63 14.73 4.75 -8.17
CA GLY A 63 14.43 4.50 -6.77
C GLY A 63 13.46 3.35 -6.60
N TYR A 64 13.75 2.47 -5.63
CA TYR A 64 12.87 1.36 -5.27
C TYR A 64 12.73 1.27 -3.76
N ALA A 65 11.50 1.15 -3.28
CA ALA A 65 11.21 0.62 -1.96
C ALA A 65 11.07 -0.90 -2.08
N VAL A 66 11.56 -1.64 -1.09
CA VAL A 66 11.38 -3.08 -0.98
C VAL A 66 10.89 -3.45 0.41
N GLN A 67 10.09 -4.52 0.50
CA GLN A 67 9.68 -5.13 1.76
C GLN A 67 9.92 -6.64 1.69
N ALA A 68 10.78 -7.13 2.57
CA ALA A 68 11.17 -8.53 2.67
C ALA A 68 10.70 -9.14 3.99
N HIS A 69 10.50 -10.46 4.01
CA HIS A 69 10.31 -11.15 5.27
C HIS A 69 11.62 -11.14 6.08
N HIS A 70 11.53 -11.30 7.41
CA HIS A 70 12.71 -11.26 8.28
C HIS A 70 13.77 -12.33 7.96
N SER A 71 13.38 -13.44 7.33
CA SER A 71 14.31 -14.48 6.87
C SER A 71 15.17 -14.05 5.68
N ASP A 72 14.73 -13.04 4.93
CA ASP A 72 15.27 -12.71 3.61
C ASP A 72 16.13 -11.43 3.68
N VAL A 73 16.58 -11.03 4.87
CA VAL A 73 17.41 -9.83 5.06
C VAL A 73 18.74 -9.94 4.34
N LEU A 74 19.34 -11.14 4.32
CA LEU A 74 20.62 -11.38 3.64
C LEU A 74 20.51 -11.09 2.14
N LEU A 75 19.35 -11.35 1.53
CA LEU A 75 19.09 -10.99 0.13
C LEU A 75 19.17 -9.48 -0.08
N LEU A 76 18.66 -8.68 0.86
CA LEU A 76 18.72 -7.21 0.77
C LEU A 76 20.15 -6.67 0.92
N ASP A 77 20.96 -7.29 1.79
CA ASP A 77 22.40 -6.98 1.92
C ASP A 77 23.15 -7.35 0.61
N GLU A 78 22.86 -8.51 0.01
CA GLU A 78 23.46 -8.93 -1.28
C GLU A 78 23.12 -7.97 -2.42
N VAL A 79 21.86 -7.51 -2.50
CA VAL A 79 21.42 -6.51 -3.49
C VAL A 79 22.16 -5.19 -3.29
N GLU A 80 22.30 -4.73 -2.04
CA GLU A 80 23.08 -3.53 -1.71
C GLU A 80 24.53 -3.64 -2.18
N ASP A 81 25.17 -4.79 -1.92
CA ASP A 81 26.54 -5.07 -2.31
C ASP A 81 26.72 -5.07 -3.84
N VAL A 82 25.82 -5.70 -4.59
CA VAL A 82 25.85 -5.71 -6.05
C VAL A 82 25.70 -4.30 -6.59
N LEU A 83 24.72 -3.53 -6.11
CA LEU A 83 24.49 -2.16 -6.56
C LEU A 83 25.73 -1.28 -6.30
N ARG A 84 26.31 -1.35 -5.11
CA ARG A 84 27.49 -0.54 -4.73
C ARG A 84 28.76 -0.89 -5.52
N ARG A 85 28.88 -2.13 -6.02
CA ARG A 85 30.01 -2.54 -6.87
C ARG A 85 29.84 -2.08 -8.32
N THR A 86 28.61 -1.98 -8.79
CA THR A 86 28.30 -1.68 -10.20
C THR A 86 28.11 -0.18 -10.45
N TYR A 87 27.49 0.55 -9.52
CA TYR A 87 27.10 1.95 -9.72
C TYR A 87 27.90 2.88 -8.81
N ALA A 88 28.26 4.05 -9.32
CA ALA A 88 29.11 5.01 -8.61
C ALA A 88 28.39 5.67 -7.43
N PHE A 89 27.07 5.83 -7.52
CA PHE A 89 26.26 6.47 -6.50
C PHE A 89 25.06 5.60 -6.16
N VAL A 90 25.08 5.05 -4.94
CA VAL A 90 24.01 4.23 -4.37
C VAL A 90 23.77 4.70 -2.95
N VAL A 91 22.53 5.09 -2.67
CA VAL A 91 22.07 5.44 -1.32
C VAL A 91 21.04 4.41 -0.88
N THR A 92 21.24 3.85 0.30
CA THR A 92 20.35 2.87 0.91
C THR A 92 19.81 3.40 2.23
N TYR A 93 18.50 3.35 2.41
CA TYR A 93 17.84 3.54 3.71
C TYR A 93 17.26 2.21 4.18
N ARG A 94 17.57 1.79 5.41
CA ARG A 94 17.09 0.52 6.01
C ARG A 94 15.75 0.66 6.73
N SER A 95 14.96 1.63 6.29
CA SER A 95 13.59 1.89 6.73
C SER A 95 12.85 2.65 5.62
N PHE A 96 11.53 2.73 5.74
CA PHE A 96 10.73 3.69 4.97
C PHE A 96 10.01 4.63 5.93
N GLU A 97 10.26 5.93 5.76
CA GLU A 97 9.62 7.01 6.49
C GLU A 97 9.14 8.06 5.48
N PRO A 98 8.05 8.81 5.75
CA PRO A 98 7.55 9.84 4.85
C PRO A 98 8.60 10.89 4.45
N LEU A 99 9.57 11.15 5.33
CA LEU A 99 10.69 12.05 5.03
C LEU A 99 11.57 11.51 3.90
N ILE A 100 11.81 10.21 3.83
CA ILE A 100 12.60 9.58 2.77
C ILE A 100 11.94 9.85 1.42
N TYR A 101 10.63 9.68 1.30
CA TYR A 101 9.93 9.96 0.05
C TYR A 101 9.97 11.43 -0.37
N ARG A 102 9.96 12.37 0.60
CA ARG A 102 10.21 13.80 0.30
C ARG A 102 11.62 14.04 -0.21
N ILE A 103 12.62 13.37 0.35
CA ILE A 103 14.00 13.43 -0.15
C ILE A 103 14.06 12.90 -1.59
N VAL A 104 13.39 11.78 -1.88
CA VAL A 104 13.31 11.24 -3.25
C VAL A 104 12.67 12.25 -4.20
N ASP A 105 11.59 12.92 -3.82
CA ASP A 105 10.93 13.96 -4.63
C ASP A 105 11.84 15.13 -4.96
N GLU A 106 12.59 15.66 -3.97
CA GLU A 106 13.56 16.73 -4.22
C GLU A 106 14.71 16.27 -5.14
N LEU A 107 15.27 15.07 -4.90
CA LEU A 107 16.31 14.51 -5.78
C LEU A 107 15.80 14.24 -7.20
N CYS A 108 14.53 13.88 -7.36
CA CYS A 108 13.92 13.73 -8.69
C CYS A 108 13.85 15.06 -9.43
N LYS A 109 13.51 16.16 -8.74
CA LYS A 109 13.50 17.50 -9.34
C LYS A 109 14.89 17.92 -9.81
N ASP A 110 15.91 17.69 -8.99
CA ASP A 110 17.30 18.03 -9.32
C ASP A 110 17.83 17.23 -10.52
N THR A 111 17.47 15.95 -10.60
CA THR A 111 17.95 15.03 -11.64
C THR A 111 17.06 14.99 -12.88
N GLN A 112 15.95 15.72 -12.90
CA GLN A 112 14.90 15.64 -13.92
C GLN A 112 14.31 14.22 -14.08
N SER A 113 14.25 13.49 -12.98
CA SER A 113 13.64 12.15 -12.90
C SER A 113 12.15 12.26 -12.58
N THR A 114 11.39 11.21 -12.88
CA THR A 114 9.94 11.14 -12.64
C THR A 114 9.67 10.34 -11.38
N ILE A 115 8.93 10.92 -10.44
CA ILE A 115 8.48 10.24 -9.22
C ILE A 115 7.17 9.47 -9.46
N PHE A 116 7.04 8.30 -8.86
CA PHE A 116 5.81 7.50 -8.86
C PHE A 116 4.98 7.78 -7.60
N PRO A 117 3.66 8.00 -7.73
CA PRO A 117 2.80 8.23 -6.57
C PRO A 117 2.76 7.01 -5.66
N LEU A 118 2.79 7.25 -4.36
CA LEU A 118 2.63 6.22 -3.34
C LEU A 118 1.20 6.17 -2.79
N PRO A 119 0.76 4.99 -2.30
CA PRO A 119 -0.45 4.90 -1.49
C PRO A 119 -0.32 5.80 -0.26
N HIS A 120 -1.45 6.34 0.18
CA HIS A 120 -1.58 7.00 1.46
C HIS A 120 -2.52 6.20 2.36
N CYS A 121 -2.28 6.25 3.67
CA CYS A 121 -3.22 5.74 4.65
C CYS A 121 -4.50 6.57 4.60
N ASN A 122 -5.65 5.93 4.43
CA ASN A 122 -6.93 6.63 4.38
C ASN A 122 -7.37 7.21 5.74
N ILE A 123 -6.73 6.80 6.85
CA ILE A 123 -7.01 7.35 8.19
C ILE A 123 -6.09 8.55 8.49
N CYS A 124 -4.76 8.37 8.39
CA CYS A 124 -3.80 9.40 8.83
C CYS A 124 -3.11 10.17 7.70
N GLY A 125 -3.37 9.81 6.43
CA GLY A 125 -2.75 10.43 5.25
C GLY A 125 -1.27 10.10 5.03
N SER A 126 -0.62 9.35 5.93
CA SER A 126 0.80 8.99 5.77
C SER A 126 1.02 8.15 4.52
N LEU A 127 2.07 8.47 3.76
CA LEU A 127 2.50 7.68 2.61
C LEU A 127 3.10 6.36 3.09
N ASP A 128 2.77 5.27 2.39
CA ASP A 128 3.34 3.94 2.63
C ASP A 128 3.39 3.13 1.32
N PRO A 129 4.57 2.75 0.81
CA PRO A 129 4.69 1.94 -0.41
C PRO A 129 4.09 0.54 -0.25
N PHE A 130 3.99 0.06 1.00
CA PHE A 130 3.51 -1.27 1.37
C PHE A 130 2.47 -1.17 2.50
N PRO A 131 1.24 -0.69 2.22
CA PRO A 131 0.18 -0.61 3.22
C PRO A 131 -0.03 -1.96 3.92
N ASN A 132 -0.21 -1.94 5.24
CA ASN A 132 -0.38 -3.16 6.02
C ASN A 132 -1.72 -3.85 5.75
N THR A 133 -2.72 -3.07 5.35
CA THR A 133 -4.03 -3.60 5.00
C THR A 133 -4.58 -2.82 3.82
N VAL A 134 -5.05 -3.54 2.80
CA VAL A 134 -5.83 -2.98 1.70
C VAL A 134 -7.25 -3.54 1.79
N VAL A 135 -8.24 -2.66 1.74
CA VAL A 135 -9.66 -3.02 1.74
C VAL A 135 -10.26 -2.60 0.40
N ASN A 136 -10.75 -3.59 -0.35
CA ASN A 136 -11.43 -3.40 -1.62
C ASN A 136 -12.93 -3.60 -1.39
N LEU A 137 -13.73 -2.59 -1.74
CA LEU A 137 -15.19 -2.64 -1.74
C LEU A 137 -15.65 -2.93 -3.16
N ALA A 138 -16.43 -3.99 -3.35
CA ALA A 138 -16.86 -4.47 -4.66
C ALA A 138 -18.38 -4.56 -4.78
N ASP A 139 -18.86 -4.49 -6.02
CA ASP A 139 -20.26 -4.69 -6.39
C ASP A 139 -20.62 -6.18 -6.53
N ASP A 140 -21.87 -6.47 -6.89
CA ASP A 140 -22.38 -7.85 -7.10
C ASP A 140 -21.66 -8.61 -8.22
N ASN A 141 -21.03 -7.89 -9.15
CA ASN A 141 -20.24 -8.49 -10.23
C ASN A 141 -18.79 -8.73 -9.80
N GLY A 142 -18.42 -8.36 -8.57
CA GLY A 142 -17.05 -8.45 -8.04
C GLY A 142 -16.11 -7.38 -8.56
N SER A 143 -16.63 -6.33 -9.21
CA SER A 143 -15.86 -5.17 -9.69
C SER A 143 -15.52 -4.28 -8.51
N VAL A 144 -14.25 -3.92 -8.35
CA VAL A 144 -13.80 -3.04 -7.26
C VAL A 144 -14.30 -1.62 -7.53
N LEU A 145 -15.19 -1.14 -6.66
CA LEU A 145 -15.72 0.21 -6.67
C LEU A 145 -14.77 1.19 -5.99
N ILE A 146 -14.20 0.78 -4.85
CA ILE A 146 -13.33 1.60 -4.01
C ILE A 146 -12.22 0.72 -3.43
N SER A 147 -11.00 1.23 -3.40
CA SER A 147 -9.85 0.62 -2.71
C SER A 147 -9.32 1.58 -1.66
N ARG A 148 -9.11 1.08 -0.44
CA ARG A 148 -8.59 1.83 0.70
C ARG A 148 -7.34 1.16 1.24
N SER A 149 -6.33 1.95 1.57
CA SER A 149 -5.04 1.51 2.08
C SER A 149 -4.83 2.04 3.50
N TYR A 150 -4.31 1.20 4.39
CA TYR A 150 -4.10 1.56 5.79
C TYR A 150 -2.68 1.20 6.24
N CYS A 151 -2.01 2.14 6.91
CA CYS A 151 -0.66 1.92 7.42
C CYS A 151 -0.65 1.02 8.66
N SER A 152 0.52 0.45 8.96
CA SER A 152 0.72 -0.43 10.11
C SER A 152 0.27 0.19 11.43
N SER A 153 0.61 1.47 11.68
CA SER A 153 0.24 2.17 12.91
C SER A 153 -1.28 2.27 13.10
N CYS A 154 -2.03 2.70 12.09
CA CYS A 154 -3.50 2.80 12.17
C CYS A 154 -4.14 1.43 12.32
N THR A 155 -3.66 0.42 11.59
CA THR A 155 -4.19 -0.95 11.72
C THR A 155 -3.89 -1.56 13.09
N ALA A 156 -2.74 -1.26 13.70
CA ALA A 156 -2.37 -1.80 15.01
C ALA A 156 -3.14 -1.16 16.17
N GLN A 157 -3.52 0.12 16.05
CA GLN A 157 -4.34 0.81 17.04
C GLN A 157 -5.77 0.27 17.08
N ILE A 158 -6.27 -0.23 15.95
CA ILE A 158 -7.59 -0.82 15.83
C ILE A 158 -7.50 -2.29 16.22
N ALA A 159 -7.39 -2.54 17.53
CA ALA A 159 -7.47 -3.89 18.08
C ALA A 159 -8.94 -4.33 18.13
N ALA A 160 -9.23 -5.53 17.63
CA ALA A 160 -10.59 -6.08 17.63
C ALA A 160 -10.59 -7.58 17.95
N ARG A 161 -11.72 -8.10 18.46
CA ARG A 161 -11.84 -9.50 18.88
C ARG A 161 -12.11 -10.43 17.71
N SER A 162 -12.52 -9.88 16.56
CA SER A 162 -12.77 -10.63 15.32
C SER A 162 -12.40 -9.81 14.07
N HIS A 163 -12.17 -10.49 12.95
CA HIS A 163 -11.94 -9.83 11.66
C HIS A 163 -13.13 -8.94 11.23
N LYS A 164 -14.37 -9.31 11.58
CA LYS A 164 -15.57 -8.52 11.28
C LYS A 164 -15.53 -7.18 12.02
N GLU A 165 -15.27 -7.21 13.32
CA GLU A 165 -15.13 -6.01 14.14
C GLU A 165 -13.96 -5.15 13.67
N PHE A 166 -12.82 -5.77 13.37
CA PHE A 166 -11.63 -5.08 12.86
C PHE A 166 -11.96 -4.24 11.62
N ILE A 167 -12.62 -4.84 10.63
CA ILE A 167 -12.93 -4.18 9.35
C ILE A 167 -13.94 -3.05 9.55
N LYS A 168 -14.98 -3.27 10.37
CA LYS A 168 -15.94 -2.22 10.70
C LYS A 168 -15.25 -1.03 11.34
N SER A 169 -14.45 -1.27 12.38
CA SER A 169 -13.72 -0.22 13.07
C SER A 169 -12.74 0.51 12.13
N LEU A 170 -12.09 -0.21 11.21
CA LEU A 170 -11.18 0.36 10.21
C LEU A 170 -11.92 1.28 9.22
N LEU A 171 -13.06 0.83 8.69
CA LEU A 171 -13.88 1.62 7.76
C LEU A 171 -14.57 2.81 8.43
N ILE A 172 -14.99 2.67 9.69
CA ILE A 172 -15.57 3.78 10.46
C ILE A 172 -14.51 4.85 10.73
N ALA A 173 -13.27 4.43 11.05
CA ALA A 173 -12.15 5.35 11.25
C ALA A 173 -11.68 6.06 9.96
N ASP A 174 -12.07 5.58 8.77
CA ASP A 174 -11.69 6.14 7.46
C ASP A 174 -12.34 7.52 7.17
N GLU A 175 -13.30 8.01 7.98
CA GLU A 175 -14.01 9.30 7.85
C GLU A 175 -14.66 9.61 6.48
N CYS A 176 -14.48 8.78 5.45
CA CYS A 176 -15.03 8.94 4.11
C CYS A 176 -16.47 8.41 3.96
N ASP A 177 -17.33 8.66 4.95
CA ASP A 177 -18.77 8.34 4.93
C ASP A 177 -19.12 6.84 4.81
N PHE A 178 -18.32 5.95 5.42
CA PHE A 178 -18.62 4.52 5.54
C PHE A 178 -19.49 4.15 6.76
N GLY A 179 -20.15 5.12 7.38
CA GLY A 179 -20.99 4.91 8.57
C GLY A 179 -22.09 3.86 8.39
N CYS A 180 -22.57 3.65 7.16
CA CYS A 180 -23.56 2.61 6.87
C CYS A 180 -23.07 1.18 7.18
N PHE A 181 -21.75 0.94 7.18
CA PHE A 181 -21.17 -0.36 7.51
C PHE A 181 -21.16 -0.67 9.01
N GLU A 182 -21.42 0.32 9.87
CA GLU A 182 -21.52 0.12 11.32
C GLU A 182 -22.63 -0.89 11.65
N GLU A 183 -23.79 -0.73 11.02
CA GLU A 183 -24.95 -1.61 11.21
C GLU A 183 -25.01 -2.77 10.22
N ALA A 184 -24.25 -2.73 9.13
CA ALA A 184 -24.29 -3.77 8.10
C ALA A 184 -23.92 -5.16 8.65
N ASP A 185 -24.70 -6.18 8.30
CA ASP A 185 -24.34 -7.54 8.65
C ASP A 185 -23.25 -8.06 7.69
N LEU A 186 -22.06 -8.34 8.21
CA LEU A 186 -20.98 -8.93 7.44
C LEU A 186 -20.97 -10.45 7.63
N VAL A 187 -21.19 -11.17 6.53
CA VAL A 187 -21.17 -12.63 6.48
C VAL A 187 -19.89 -13.08 5.79
N ARG A 188 -19.03 -13.78 6.54
CA ARG A 188 -17.74 -14.26 6.00
C ARG A 188 -17.98 -15.26 4.87
N ARG A 189 -17.33 -15.04 3.74
CA ARG A 189 -17.30 -15.96 2.58
C ARG A 189 -16.05 -16.84 2.64
N PRO A 190 -16.01 -17.96 1.90
CA PRO A 190 -14.77 -18.69 1.69
C PRO A 190 -13.67 -17.73 1.24
N SER A 191 -12.51 -17.79 1.87
CA SER A 191 -11.35 -16.95 1.57
C SER A 191 -10.44 -17.62 0.56
N ASP A 192 -9.77 -16.83 -0.27
CA ASP A 192 -8.64 -17.32 -1.05
C ASP A 192 -7.36 -17.18 -0.19
N LYS A 193 -6.23 -17.75 -0.61
CA LYS A 193 -4.99 -17.83 0.20
C LYS A 193 -4.52 -16.47 0.76
N HIS A 194 -4.87 -15.37 0.11
CA HIS A 194 -4.33 -14.03 0.40
C HIS A 194 -5.39 -13.00 0.81
N SER A 195 -6.68 -13.35 0.86
CA SER A 195 -7.73 -12.37 1.13
C SER A 195 -8.87 -12.90 2.00
N ILE A 196 -9.39 -12.01 2.85
CA ILE A 196 -10.56 -12.24 3.69
C ILE A 196 -11.76 -11.60 3.01
N ARG A 197 -12.81 -12.39 2.73
CA ARG A 197 -14.01 -11.92 2.03
C ARG A 197 -15.23 -11.87 2.94
N PHE A 198 -16.01 -10.80 2.83
CA PHE A 198 -17.28 -10.62 3.53
C PHE A 198 -18.36 -10.20 2.54
N LYS A 199 -19.49 -10.90 2.53
CA LYS A 199 -20.70 -10.38 1.92
C LYS A 199 -21.30 -9.32 2.85
N VAL A 200 -21.70 -8.21 2.27
CA VAL A 200 -22.41 -7.12 2.94
C VAL A 200 -23.91 -7.42 2.84
N GLY A 201 -24.56 -7.55 3.99
CA GLY A 201 -26.02 -7.60 4.09
C GLY A 201 -26.65 -6.23 3.80
N GLU A 202 -27.96 -6.12 3.89
CA GLU A 202 -28.63 -4.83 3.68
C GLU A 202 -28.10 -3.76 4.66
N CYS A 203 -27.45 -2.72 4.12
CA CYS A 203 -27.17 -1.50 4.86
C CYS A 203 -28.52 -0.84 5.16
N ARG A 204 -28.93 -0.82 6.43
CA ARG A 204 -30.03 0.05 6.84
C ARG A 204 -29.51 1.48 6.75
N THR A 205 -29.81 2.18 5.67
CA THR A 205 -29.68 3.63 5.69
C THR A 205 -30.76 4.15 6.61
N THR A 206 -30.39 4.63 7.78
CA THR A 206 -31.25 5.46 8.62
C THR A 206 -31.63 6.69 7.81
N ASN A 207 -32.75 6.61 7.10
CA ASN A 207 -33.46 7.76 6.60
C ASN A 207 -34.07 8.46 7.81
N ASP A 208 -33.28 9.28 8.50
CA ASP A 208 -33.83 10.26 9.41
C ASP A 208 -34.28 11.47 8.58
N GLY A 209 -35.59 11.76 8.70
CA GLY A 209 -36.31 12.79 7.95
C GLY A 209 -36.06 14.23 8.40
#